data_AF-A0A8T2UJZ2-F1
#
_entry.id   AF-A0A8T2UJZ2-F1
#
_cell.length_a   1.000
_cell.length_b   1.000
_cell.length_c   1.000
_cell.angle_alpha   90.00
_cell.angle_beta   90.00
_cell.angle_gamma   90.00
#
_symmetry.space_group_name_H-M   'P 1'
#
loop_
_entity.id
_entity.type
_entity.pdbx_description
1 polymer ?
#
loop_
_entity_poly.entity_id
_entity_poly.type
_entity_poly.pdbx_seq_one_letter_code
_entity_poly.pdbx_strand_id
1 'polypeptide(L)'
;MGTATFVGASLGLLCQFYSNGIRKQPLMRHPWEHLLLMGIGVVAANALANWEEKLQADVERHRIEDAENNKRRFRGTVRAVRE
;
A
#
# COMPACT_ATOMS: atom_id res chain seq x y z
N MET A 1 10.27 8.47 5.69
CA MET A 1 9.41 8.56 6.90
C MET A 1 8.56 9.83 6.93
N GLY A 2 9.10 11.04 6.70
CA GLY A 2 8.30 12.28 6.76
C GLY A 2 7.18 12.38 5.72
N THR A 3 7.40 11.88 4.49
CA THR A 3 6.42 11.93 3.40
C THR A 3 5.18 11.07 3.63
N ALA A 4 5.34 9.82 4.09
CA ALA A 4 4.22 8.92 4.39
C ALA A 4 3.33 9.47 5.52
N THR A 5 3.95 10.01 6.57
CA THR A 5 3.25 10.69 7.67
C THR A 5 2.47 11.91 7.18
N PHE A 6 3.09 12.73 6.32
CA PHE A 6 2.44 13.93 5.78
C PHE A 6 1.27 13.59 4.85
N VAL A 7 1.43 12.55 4.01
CA VAL A 7 0.38 12.02 3.13
C VAL A 7 -0.77 11.42 3.94
N GLY A 8 -0.46 10.64 4.99
CA GLY A 8 -1.47 10.06 5.87
C GLY A 8 -2.26 11.12 6.65
N ALA A 9 -1.58 12.14 7.18
CA ALA A 9 -2.22 13.25 7.88
C ALA A 9 -3.11 14.08 6.93
N SER A 10 -2.61 14.43 5.74
CA SER A 10 -3.37 15.21 4.76
C SER A 10 -4.57 14.43 4.21
N LEU A 11 -4.47 13.11 3.99
CA LEU A 11 -5.61 12.26 3.64
C LEU A 11 -6.66 12.20 4.76
N GLY A 12 -6.24 12.09 6.02
CA GLY A 12 -7.14 12.14 7.17
C GLY A 12 -7.89 13.47 7.27
N LEU A 13 -7.20 14.59 7.02
CA LEU A 13 -7.82 15.92 6.99
C LEU A 13 -8.76 16.10 5.80
N LEU A 14 -8.36 15.66 4.60
CA LEU A 14 -9.19 15.73 3.39
C LEU A 14 -10.46 14.90 3.53
N CYS A 15 -10.38 13.70 4.11
CA CYS A 15 -11.54 12.84 4.35
C CYS A 15 -12.55 13.52 5.28
N GLN A 16 -12.07 14.20 6.32
CA GLN A 16 -12.91 14.95 7.24
C GLN A 16 -13.53 16.21 6.60
N PHE A 17 -12.75 16.97 5.83
CA PHE A 17 -13.28 18.13 5.10
C PHE A 17 -14.30 17.73 4.04
N TYR A 18 -14.09 16.59 3.37
CA TYR A 18 -15.04 16.04 2.41
C TYR A 18 -16.37 15.65 3.07
N SER A 19 -16.31 14.94 4.21
CA SER A 19 -17.50 14.58 4.99
C SER A 19 -18.29 15.81 5.44
N ASN A 20 -17.61 16.84 5.95
CA ASN A 20 -18.24 18.08 6.41
C ASN A 20 -18.80 18.92 5.24
N GLY A 21 -18.13 18.91 4.09
CA GLY A 21 -18.57 19.60 2.87
C GLY A 21 -19.87 19.03 2.29
N ILE A 22 -20.01 17.70 2.26
CA ILE A 22 -21.26 17.05 1.80
C ILE A 22 -22.43 17.37 2.73
N ARG A 23 -22.19 17.52 4.04
CA ARG A 23 -23.22 17.83 5.04
C ARG A 23 -23.59 19.32 5.10
N LYS A 24 -22.97 20.18 4.28
CA LYS A 24 -23.11 21.65 4.34
C LYS A 24 -22.88 22.24 5.74
N GLN A 25 -22.09 21.58 6.59
CA GLN A 25 -21.76 22.05 7.93
C GLN A 25 -20.45 22.86 7.93
N PRO A 26 -20.25 23.80 8.88
CA PRO A 26 -19.01 24.57 8.98
C PRO A 26 -17.81 23.63 9.13
N LEU A 27 -16.77 23.86 8.30
CA LEU A 27 -15.67 22.92 8.06
C LEU A 27 -14.94 22.42 9.31
N MET A 28 -14.91 23.19 10.41
CA MET A 28 -14.18 22.88 11.64
C MET A 28 -15.08 22.80 12.88
N ARG A 29 -16.27 22.19 12.76
CA ARG A 29 -17.19 22.08 13.89
C ARG A 29 -16.62 21.27 15.07
N HIS A 30 -15.80 20.25 14.80
CA HIS A 30 -15.12 19.42 15.81
C HIS A 30 -13.62 19.24 15.48
N PRO A 31 -12.75 20.20 15.83
CA PRO A 31 -11.32 20.16 15.48
C PRO A 31 -10.57 18.96 16.08
N TRP A 32 -11.04 18.43 17.20
CA TRP A 32 -10.48 17.25 17.86
C TRP A 32 -10.71 15.95 17.07
N GLU A 33 -11.83 15.84 16.34
CA GLU A 33 -12.09 14.69 15.47
C GLU A 33 -11.12 14.67 14.28
N HIS A 34 -10.69 15.85 13.80
CA HIS A 34 -9.67 15.95 12.76
C HIS A 34 -8.30 15.51 13.26
N LEU A 35 -7.94 15.86 14.50
CA LEU A 35 -6.70 15.39 15.11
C LEU A 35 -6.69 13.87 15.30
N LEU A 36 -7.82 13.28 15.73
CA LEU A 36 -7.96 11.84 15.81
C LEU A 36 -7.83 11.17 14.44
N LEU A 37 -8.50 11.68 13.40
CA LEU A 37 -8.43 11.08 12.08
C LEU A 37 -7.07 11.28 11.40
N MET A 38 -6.40 12.41 11.64
CA MET A 38 -5.00 12.60 11.23
C MET A 38 -4.08 11.60 11.93
N GLY A 39 -4.25 11.38 13.24
CA GLY A 39 -3.48 10.37 13.99
C GLY A 39 -3.68 8.96 13.42
N ILE A 40 -4.92 8.58 13.13
CA ILE A 40 -5.25 7.31 12.48
C ILE A 40 -4.62 7.24 11.07
N GLY A 41 -4.72 8.32 10.29
CA GLY A 41 -4.15 8.40 8.95
C GLY A 41 -2.62 8.24 8.93
N VAL A 42 -1.92 8.79 9.93
CA VAL A 42 -0.48 8.62 10.10
C VAL A 42 -0.09 7.17 10.40
N VAL A 43 -0.80 6.51 11.32
CA VAL A 43 -0.53 5.10 11.66
C VAL A 43 -0.81 4.21 10.47
N ALA A 44 -1.93 4.44 9.78
CA ALA A 44 -2.30 3.71 8.57
C ALA A 44 -1.27 3.88 7.45
N ALA A 45 -0.79 5.10 7.19
CA ALA A 45 0.21 5.35 6.16
C ALA A 45 1.55 4.69 6.47
N ASN A 46 1.98 4.67 7.74
CA ASN A 46 3.19 3.96 8.14
C ASN A 46 3.03 2.44 8.02
N ALA A 47 1.87 1.90 8.40
CA ALA A 47 1.56 0.48 8.22
C ALA A 47 1.56 0.10 6.73
N LEU A 48 0.98 0.94 5.87
CA LEU A 48 0.93 0.71 4.43
C LEU A 48 2.32 0.74 3.79
N ALA A 49 3.18 1.70 4.16
CA ALA A 49 4.56 1.76 3.66
C ALA A 49 5.36 0.50 4.00
N ASN A 50 5.26 0.03 5.25
CA ASN A 50 5.88 -1.22 5.67
C ASN A 50 5.30 -2.45 4.93
N TRP A 51 4.04 -2.38 4.52
CA TRP A 51 3.39 -3.45 3.77
C TRP A 51 3.83 -3.47 2.31
N GLU A 52 3.98 -2.30 1.67
CA GLU A 52 4.53 -2.19 0.32
C GLU A 52 5.94 -2.77 0.21
N GLU A 53 6.82 -2.48 1.19
CA GLU A 53 8.16 -3.06 1.22
C GLU A 53 8.14 -4.59 1.29
N LYS A 54 7.27 -5.16 2.13
CA LYS A 54 7.08 -6.62 2.20
C LYS A 54 6.54 -7.19 0.90
N LEU A 55 5.56 -6.53 0.28
CA LEU A 55 4.99 -6.96 -1.00
C LEU A 55 6.04 -6.97 -2.11
N GLN A 56 6.89 -5.95 -2.18
CA GLN A 56 7.97 -5.91 -3.18
C GLN A 56 8.93 -7.07 -2.99
N ALA A 57 9.30 -7.40 -1.74
CA ALA A 57 10.16 -8.53 -1.46
C ALA A 57 9.51 -9.87 -1.85
N ASP A 58 8.22 -10.06 -1.56
CA ASP A 58 7.50 -11.28 -1.92
C ASP A 58 7.29 -11.42 -3.45
N VAL A 59 7.01 -10.31 -4.16
CA VAL A 59 6.93 -10.30 -5.63
C VAL A 59 8.26 -10.73 -6.26
N GLU A 60 9.39 -10.23 -5.74
CA GLU A 60 10.70 -10.61 -6.28
C GLU A 60 11.01 -12.09 -6.03
N ARG A 61 10.62 -12.62 -4.87
CA ARG A 61 10.74 -14.06 -4.61
C ARG A 61 9.94 -14.91 -5.60
N HIS A 62 8.69 -14.54 -5.86
CA HIS A 62 7.86 -15.26 -6.83
C HIS A 62 8.44 -15.19 -8.25
N ARG A 63 9.02 -14.05 -8.66
CA ARG A 63 9.70 -13.95 -9.96
C ARG A 63 10.88 -14.91 -10.09
N ILE A 64 11.69 -15.03 -9.04
CA ILE A 64 12.83 -15.95 -9.03
C ILE A 64 12.34 -17.41 -9.12
N GLU A 65 11.31 -17.75 -8.34
CA GLU A 65 10.70 -19.08 -8.35
C GLU A 65 10.12 -19.43 -9.73
N ASP A 66 9.41 -18.51 -10.36
CA ASP A 66 8.86 -18.68 -11.71
C ASP A 66 9.97 -18.84 -12.76
N ALA A 67 11.06 -18.08 -12.64
CA ALA A 67 12.20 -18.20 -13.54
C ALA A 67 12.91 -19.56 -13.40
N GLU A 68 13.04 -20.08 -12.18
CA GLU A 68 13.58 -21.43 -11.95
C GLU A 68 12.67 -22.51 -12.51
N ASN A 69 11.36 -22.41 -12.27
CA ASN A 69 10.37 -23.36 -12.76
C ASN A 69 10.34 -23.39 -14.29
N ASN A 70 10.45 -22.23 -14.94
CA ASN A 70 10.54 -22.15 -16.40
C ASN A 70 11.82 -22.83 -16.93
N LYS A 71 12.97 -22.61 -16.29
CA LYS A 71 14.24 -23.30 -16.65
C LYS A 71 14.16 -24.82 -16.47
N ARG A 72 13.42 -25.31 -15.46
CA ARG A 72 13.19 -26.75 -15.25
C ARG A 72 12.29 -27.32 -16.35
N ARG A 73 11.20 -26.63 -16.68
CA ARG A 73 10.27 -27.03 -17.74
C ARG A 73 10.94 -27.07 -19.11
N PHE A 74 11.69 -26.03 -19.47
CA PHE A 74 12.44 -25.98 -20.73
C PHE A 74 13.43 -27.15 -20.87
N ARG A 75 14.19 -27.46 -19.80
CA ARG A 75 15.10 -28.62 -19.80
C ARG A 75 14.36 -29.95 -20.00
N GLY A 76 13.18 -30.11 -19.40
CA GLY A 76 12.33 -31.30 -19.61
C GLY A 76 11.83 -31.42 -21.05
N THR A 77 11.34 -30.32 -21.62
CA THR A 77 10.88 -30.29 -23.02
C THR A 77 12.01 -30.56 -24.02
N VAL A 78 13.19 -29.94 -23.84
CA VAL A 78 14.35 -30.18 -24.72
C VAL A 78 14.83 -31.63 -24.64
N ARG A 79 14.80 -32.25 -23.44
CA ARG A 79 15.14 -33.67 -23.29
C ARG A 79 14.15 -34.58 -24.01
N ALA A 80 12.84 -34.30 -23.90
CA ALA A 80 11.79 -35.07 -24.56
C ALA A 80 11.79 -34.95 -26.10
N VAL A 81 12.31 -33.86 -26.65
CA VAL A 81 12.44 -33.67 -28.12
C VAL A 81 13.68 -34.38 -28.68
N ARG A 82 14.66 -34.73 -27.82
CA ARG A 82 15.93 -35.34 -28.22
C ARG A 82 15.91 -36.88 -28.18
N GLU A 83 14.89 -37.47 -27.58
CA GLU A 83 14.59 -38.91 -27.60
C GLU A 83 13.63 -39.24 -28.75
#